data_AF-A0A435V0G9-F1
#
_entry.id   AF-A0A435V0G9-F1
#
_cell.length_a   1.000
_cell.length_b   1.000
_cell.length_c   1.000
_cell.angle_alpha   90.00
_cell.angle_beta   90.00
_cell.angle_gamma   90.00
#
_symmetry.space_group_name_H-M   'P 1'
#
loop_
_entity.id
_entity.type
_entity.pdbx_description
1 polymer ?
#
loop_
_entity_poly.entity_id
_entity_poly.type
_entity_poly.pdbx_seq_one_letter_code
_entity_poly.pdbx_strand_id
1 'polypeptide(L)'
;MHLKPMGYETHIVPSDAELALAARGGDCGCLGLLLERHRARLYAIALNMLGYGSDAEDAVHETFLIALRRIGELKDPQAVGGWLRTVLHRCCLQQLRRRRREILTADIPDRPDERASIEERLEKVALREWVWDALRKLPEPLQATAMLRYFGSYQSYEELAAILGVPIGTVRSRLSQAKRKLAEMLLETAGLADTEARSQSRERQRFYSEIFNGLNQHGERDRFLGHFAEDLHLVRGTSKPVLGRSFLAWEVDADTEAGVRLEPQRILSASQVTVIEGLFVNPPEDPFHCPPGVVLVIFQRDGKARRLHLHLSPRPPRIEDD
;
A
#
# COMPACT_ATOMS: atom_id res chain seq x y z
N MET A 1 -35.10 30.48 -46.72
CA MET A 1 -33.89 29.92 -46.08
C MET A 1 -34.12 29.90 -44.58
N HIS A 2 -34.64 28.79 -44.05
CA HIS A 2 -34.90 28.60 -42.62
C HIS A 2 -33.60 28.15 -41.95
N LEU A 3 -32.96 29.05 -41.19
CA LEU A 3 -31.89 28.68 -40.27
C LEU A 3 -32.52 27.94 -39.08
N LYS A 4 -32.34 26.63 -39.02
CA LYS A 4 -32.55 25.86 -37.79
C LYS A 4 -31.63 26.45 -36.71
N PRO A 5 -32.11 26.73 -35.49
CA PRO A 5 -31.23 27.03 -34.38
C PRO A 5 -30.36 25.78 -34.11
N MET A 6 -29.04 25.94 -34.18
CA MET A 6 -28.11 24.93 -33.67
C MET A 6 -28.35 24.79 -32.18
N GLY A 7 -28.84 23.62 -31.76
CA GLY A 7 -28.92 23.26 -30.36
C GLY A 7 -27.51 23.30 -29.78
N TYR A 8 -27.29 24.22 -28.84
CA TYR A 8 -26.23 24.10 -27.87
C TYR A 8 -26.46 22.78 -27.14
N GLU A 9 -25.57 21.81 -27.32
CA GLU A 9 -25.51 20.64 -26.44
C GLU A 9 -25.27 21.18 -25.03
N THR A 10 -26.33 21.26 -24.22
CA THR A 10 -26.21 21.52 -22.79
C THR A 10 -25.29 20.43 -22.22
N HIS A 11 -24.05 20.79 -21.90
CA HIS A 11 -23.21 19.97 -21.05
C HIS A 11 -23.93 19.81 -19.70
N ILE A 12 -24.69 18.73 -19.56
CA ILE A 12 -25.37 18.38 -18.30
C ILE A 12 -24.26 18.09 -17.30
N VAL A 13 -24.03 19.04 -16.39
CA VAL A 13 -23.08 18.87 -15.30
C VAL A 13 -23.63 17.77 -14.38
N PRO A 14 -22.97 16.62 -14.23
CA PRO A 14 -23.50 15.51 -13.45
C PRO A 14 -23.65 15.92 -11.99
N SER A 15 -24.76 15.53 -11.37
CA SER A 15 -25.05 15.72 -9.95
C SER A 15 -24.11 14.86 -9.08
N ASP A 16 -23.98 15.23 -7.80
CA ASP A 16 -23.16 14.45 -6.86
C ASP A 16 -23.65 13.01 -6.69
N ALA A 17 -24.97 12.78 -6.82
CA ALA A 17 -25.56 11.45 -6.76
C ALA A 17 -25.19 10.60 -7.98
N GLU A 18 -25.16 11.18 -9.18
CA GLU A 18 -24.71 10.49 -10.40
C GLU A 18 -23.22 10.16 -10.34
N LEU A 19 -22.38 11.10 -9.88
CA LEU A 19 -20.95 10.87 -9.66
C LEU A 19 -20.71 9.79 -8.60
N ALA A 20 -21.46 9.81 -7.50
CA ALA A 20 -21.38 8.79 -6.45
C ALA A 20 -21.81 7.40 -6.96
N LEU A 21 -22.82 7.33 -7.82
CA LEU A 21 -23.25 6.06 -8.43
C LEU A 21 -22.19 5.50 -9.39
N ALA A 22 -21.58 6.34 -10.23
CA ALA A 22 -20.48 5.94 -11.11
C ALA A 22 -19.21 5.55 -10.32
N ALA A 23 -18.87 6.31 -9.27
CA ALA A 23 -17.76 5.99 -8.36
C ALA A 23 -18.00 4.67 -7.61
N ARG A 24 -19.23 4.43 -7.13
CA ARG A 24 -19.66 3.12 -6.64
C ARG A 24 -19.43 2.05 -7.68
N GLY A 25 -19.59 2.36 -8.97
CA GLY A 25 -19.30 1.56 -10.16
C GLY A 25 -17.81 1.24 -10.39
N GLY A 26 -16.89 1.91 -9.69
CA GLY A 26 -15.44 1.77 -9.86
C GLY A 26 -14.80 2.87 -10.71
N ASP A 27 -15.59 3.85 -11.17
CA ASP A 27 -15.07 4.99 -11.92
C ASP A 27 -14.32 5.97 -10.99
N CYS A 28 -13.00 5.89 -11.04
CA CYS A 28 -12.11 6.73 -10.23
C CYS A 28 -12.11 8.19 -10.69
N GLY A 29 -12.40 8.47 -11.96
CA GLY A 29 -12.52 9.84 -12.47
C GLY A 29 -13.75 10.54 -11.90
N CYS A 30 -14.89 9.84 -11.87
CA CYS A 30 -16.10 10.33 -11.23
C CYS A 30 -15.91 10.53 -9.72
N LEU A 31 -15.19 9.62 -9.05
CA LEU A 31 -14.84 9.79 -7.64
C LEU A 31 -13.94 11.02 -7.43
N GLY A 32 -12.88 11.18 -8.23
CA GLY A 32 -11.97 12.32 -8.16
C GLY A 32 -12.71 13.65 -8.29
N LEU A 33 -13.59 13.76 -9.30
CA LEU A 33 -14.41 14.96 -9.52
C LEU A 33 -15.36 15.24 -8.35
N LEU A 34 -15.99 14.20 -7.80
CA LEU A 34 -16.84 14.32 -6.62
C LEU A 34 -16.05 14.82 -5.41
N LEU A 35 -14.88 14.24 -5.12
CA LEU A 35 -14.06 14.65 -3.98
C LEU A 35 -13.55 16.09 -4.14
N GLU A 36 -13.14 16.49 -5.34
CA GLU A 36 -12.70 17.86 -5.62
C GLU A 36 -13.82 18.88 -5.37
N ARG A 37 -15.07 18.59 -5.78
CA ARG A 37 -16.24 19.44 -5.48
C ARG A 37 -16.48 19.65 -3.98
N HIS A 38 -16.17 18.64 -3.16
CA HIS A 38 -16.36 18.71 -1.72
C HIS A 38 -15.13 19.20 -0.95
N ARG A 39 -13.96 19.27 -1.59
CA ARG A 39 -12.66 19.56 -0.97
C ARG A 39 -12.69 20.81 -0.10
N ALA A 40 -13.12 21.95 -0.65
CA ALA A 40 -13.13 23.22 0.08
C ALA A 40 -14.03 23.19 1.32
N ARG A 41 -15.21 22.55 1.22
CA ARG A 41 -16.16 22.44 2.36
C ARG A 41 -15.63 21.50 3.43
N LEU A 42 -15.05 20.37 3.04
CA LEU A 42 -14.44 19.42 3.96
C LEU A 42 -13.24 20.06 4.67
N TYR A 43 -12.41 20.80 3.94
CA TYR A 43 -11.28 21.50 4.53
C TYR A 43 -11.71 22.57 5.55
N ALA A 44 -12.75 23.36 5.25
CA ALA A 44 -13.30 24.31 6.21
C ALA A 44 -13.81 23.65 7.51
N ILE A 45 -14.46 22.47 7.40
CA ILE A 45 -14.87 21.69 8.57
C ILE A 45 -13.65 21.21 9.36
N ALA A 46 -12.63 20.70 8.68
CA ALA A 46 -11.40 20.22 9.31
C ALA A 46 -10.66 21.34 10.06
N LEU A 47 -10.54 22.52 9.44
CA LEU A 47 -9.95 23.71 10.07
C LEU A 47 -10.70 24.12 11.35
N ASN A 48 -12.03 24.07 11.33
CA ASN A 48 -12.82 24.39 12.52
C ASN A 48 -12.58 23.40 13.68
N MET A 49 -12.29 22.13 13.38
CA MET A 49 -12.07 21.11 14.40
C MET A 49 -10.61 21.03 14.87
N LEU A 50 -9.65 21.24 13.97
CA LEU A 50 -8.22 20.98 14.20
C LEU A 50 -7.38 22.26 14.31
N GLY A 51 -7.96 23.41 13.96
CA GLY A 51 -7.24 24.67 13.83
C GLY A 51 -6.37 24.71 12.58
N TYR A 52 -5.67 25.84 12.42
CA TYR A 52 -4.72 26.04 11.33
C TYR A 52 -3.50 25.12 11.48
N GLY A 53 -3.10 24.47 10.38
CA GLY A 53 -1.95 23.57 10.34
C GLY A 53 -2.16 22.41 9.37
N SER A 54 -1.14 21.55 9.24
CA SER A 54 -1.15 20.41 8.32
C SER A 54 -2.18 19.34 8.66
N ASP A 55 -2.64 19.26 9.92
CA ASP A 55 -3.56 18.19 10.35
C ASP A 55 -4.94 18.29 9.71
N ALA A 56 -5.41 19.52 9.44
CA ALA A 56 -6.67 19.73 8.73
C ALA A 56 -6.59 19.17 7.30
N GLU A 57 -5.47 19.43 6.61
CA GLU A 57 -5.22 18.92 5.27
C GLU A 57 -5.05 17.40 5.28
N ASP A 58 -4.30 16.86 6.24
CA ASP A 58 -4.11 15.42 6.42
C ASP A 58 -5.41 14.67 6.70
N ALA A 59 -6.34 15.29 7.45
CA ALA A 59 -7.66 14.72 7.70
C ALA A 59 -8.53 14.68 6.43
N VAL A 60 -8.43 15.70 5.57
CA VAL A 60 -9.10 15.71 4.25
C VAL A 60 -8.50 14.64 3.33
N HIS A 61 -7.18 14.54 3.26
CA HIS A 61 -6.52 13.50 2.45
C HIS A 61 -6.87 12.08 2.92
N GLU A 62 -6.88 11.85 4.25
CA GLU A 62 -7.34 10.56 4.80
C GLU A 62 -8.80 10.28 4.43
N THR A 63 -9.66 11.31 4.47
CA THR A 63 -11.07 11.19 4.05
C THR A 63 -11.19 10.74 2.60
N PHE A 64 -10.35 11.27 1.70
CA PHE A 64 -10.37 10.90 0.28
C PHE A 64 -9.96 9.45 0.06
N LEU A 65 -8.95 8.97 0.79
CA LEU A 65 -8.52 7.57 0.73
C LEU A 65 -9.52 6.60 1.38
N ILE A 66 -10.22 7.03 2.43
CA ILE A 66 -11.35 6.27 2.97
C ILE A 66 -12.50 6.25 1.96
N ALA A 67 -12.79 7.38 1.32
CA ALA A 67 -13.83 7.47 0.32
C ALA A 67 -13.56 6.53 -0.85
N LEU A 68 -12.35 6.55 -1.39
CA LEU A 68 -11.86 5.60 -2.40
C LEU A 68 -12.17 4.16 -2.03
N ARG A 69 -11.86 3.75 -0.80
CA ARG A 69 -12.07 2.37 -0.35
C ARG A 69 -13.54 2.01 -0.10
N ARG A 70 -14.33 2.95 0.42
CA ARG A 70 -15.64 2.66 1.01
C ARG A 70 -16.81 3.22 0.23
N ILE A 71 -16.56 3.89 -0.90
CA ILE A 71 -17.62 4.48 -1.71
C ILE A 71 -18.63 3.42 -2.16
N GLY A 72 -18.18 2.18 -2.43
CA GLY A 72 -19.04 1.04 -2.75
C GLY A 72 -20.09 0.71 -1.68
N GLU A 73 -19.79 1.00 -0.40
CA GLU A 73 -20.69 0.78 0.75
C GLU A 73 -21.79 1.83 0.90
N LEU A 74 -21.71 2.94 0.14
CA LEU A 74 -22.70 4.01 0.21
C LEU A 74 -24.06 3.50 -0.25
N LYS A 75 -25.00 3.39 0.69
CA LYS A 75 -26.35 2.86 0.43
C LYS A 75 -27.16 3.78 -0.49
N ASP A 76 -27.12 5.08 -0.22
CA ASP A 76 -27.85 6.10 -0.96
C ASP A 76 -26.87 7.12 -1.58
N PRO A 77 -26.73 7.16 -2.92
CA PRO A 77 -25.91 8.14 -3.62
C PRO A 77 -26.29 9.60 -3.32
N GLN A 78 -27.56 9.89 -3.00
CA GLN A 78 -28.00 11.25 -2.65
C GLN A 78 -27.39 11.74 -1.34
N ALA A 79 -27.04 10.82 -0.43
CA ALA A 79 -26.48 11.13 0.88
C ALA A 79 -24.95 11.33 0.87
N VAL A 80 -24.29 11.29 -0.29
CA VAL A 80 -22.82 11.23 -0.38
C VAL A 80 -22.12 12.39 0.32
N GLY A 81 -22.65 13.61 0.23
CA GLY A 81 -22.09 14.77 0.93
C GLY A 81 -22.16 14.63 2.45
N GLY A 82 -23.24 14.07 2.99
CA GLY A 82 -23.38 13.79 4.43
C GLY A 82 -22.43 12.69 4.90
N TRP A 83 -22.30 11.64 4.09
CA TRP A 83 -21.39 10.53 4.34
C TRP A 83 -19.91 11.00 4.39
N LEU A 84 -19.47 11.81 3.41
CA LEU A 84 -18.12 12.39 3.39
C LEU A 84 -17.82 13.21 4.65
N ARG A 85 -18.78 14.01 5.12
CA ARG A 85 -18.64 14.77 6.39
C ARG A 85 -18.50 13.86 7.60
N THR A 86 -19.23 12.74 7.64
CA THR A 86 -19.10 11.76 8.74
C THR A 86 -17.73 11.10 8.74
N VAL A 87 -17.21 10.73 7.56
CA VAL A 87 -15.85 10.19 7.42
C VAL A 87 -14.82 11.22 7.88
N LEU A 88 -14.93 12.47 7.43
CA LEU A 88 -14.03 13.54 7.84
C LEU A 88 -14.03 13.75 9.35
N HIS A 89 -15.22 13.83 9.96
CA HIS A 89 -15.33 14.04 11.40
C HIS A 89 -14.59 12.94 12.19
N ARG A 90 -14.68 11.67 11.74
CA ARG A 90 -13.91 10.56 12.32
C ARG A 90 -12.40 10.76 12.17
N CYS A 91 -11.94 11.21 11.00
CA CYS A 91 -10.52 11.52 10.76
C CYS A 91 -10.04 12.65 11.67
N CYS A 92 -10.80 13.73 11.82
CA CYS A 92 -10.47 14.84 12.72
C CYS A 92 -10.40 14.39 14.19
N LEU A 93 -11.37 13.60 14.66
CA LEU A 93 -11.32 13.05 16.02
C LEU A 93 -10.09 12.17 16.24
N GLN A 94 -9.67 11.41 15.23
CA GLN A 94 -8.45 10.60 15.30
C GLN A 94 -7.20 11.48 15.43
N GLN A 95 -7.11 12.57 14.66
CA GLN A 95 -5.99 13.52 14.77
C GLN A 95 -5.95 14.20 16.15
N LEU A 96 -7.10 14.59 16.70
CA LEU A 96 -7.16 15.14 18.07
C LEU A 96 -6.68 14.12 19.13
N ARG A 97 -7.06 12.84 18.99
CA ARG A 97 -6.58 11.78 19.89
C ARG A 97 -5.07 11.57 19.77
N ARG A 98 -4.51 11.63 18.56
CA ARG A 98 -3.07 11.53 18.31
C ARG A 98 -2.30 12.69 18.93
N ARG A 99 -2.73 13.93 18.67
CA ARG A 99 -2.15 15.13 19.32
C ARG A 99 -2.12 15.00 20.83
N ARG A 100 -3.22 14.53 21.43
CA ARG A 100 -3.29 14.31 22.89
C ARG A 100 -2.28 13.27 23.38
N ARG A 101 -2.03 12.20 22.63
CA ARG A 101 -1.01 11.19 22.96
C ARG A 101 0.42 11.72 22.81
N GLU A 102 0.68 12.50 21.77
CA GLU A 102 2.00 13.10 21.51
C GLU A 102 2.38 14.15 22.57
N ILE A 103 1.39 14.85 23.14
CA ILE A 103 1.60 15.78 24.27
C ILE A 103 1.84 15.01 25.59
N LEU A 104 1.37 13.78 25.72
CA LEU A 104 1.37 13.00 26.96
C LEU A 104 2.51 11.97 27.05
N THR A 105 3.60 12.09 26.28
CA THR A 105 4.69 11.10 26.14
C THR A 105 4.92 10.21 27.37
N ALA A 106 4.40 8.98 27.28
CA ALA A 106 4.81 7.80 28.01
C ALA A 106 4.45 6.60 27.11
N ASP A 107 5.31 5.58 27.08
CA ASP A 107 5.22 4.37 26.26
C ASP A 107 3.85 3.66 26.36
N ILE A 108 2.89 4.08 25.54
CA ILE A 108 1.64 3.37 25.37
C ILE A 108 1.76 2.62 24.04
N PRO A 109 1.82 1.28 24.07
CA PRO A 109 1.79 0.46 22.86
C PRO A 109 0.62 0.90 21.97
N ASP A 110 0.89 1.09 20.68
CA ASP A 110 -0.12 1.47 19.72
C ASP A 110 -1.16 0.34 19.69
N ARG A 111 -2.30 0.54 20.37
CA ARG A 111 -3.43 -0.40 20.28
C ARG A 111 -3.76 -0.54 18.80
N PRO A 112 -3.96 -1.77 18.29
CA PRO A 112 -4.39 -1.94 16.92
C PRO A 112 -5.64 -1.09 16.74
N ASP A 113 -5.51 -0.01 15.97
CA ASP A 113 -6.65 0.78 15.55
C ASP A 113 -7.66 -0.23 14.98
N GLU A 114 -8.94 -0.07 15.30
CA GLU A 114 -10.07 -0.73 14.61
C GLU A 114 -10.16 -0.19 13.16
N ARG A 115 -9.04 -0.18 12.47
CA ARG A 115 -8.89 -0.03 11.04
C ARG A 115 -9.27 -1.39 10.48
N ALA A 116 -10.45 -1.43 9.90
CA ALA A 116 -10.76 -2.42 8.88
C ALA A 116 -9.51 -2.61 8.01
N SER A 117 -9.01 -3.85 7.99
CA SER A 117 -8.01 -4.29 7.03
C SER A 117 -8.43 -3.80 5.65
N ILE A 118 -7.46 -3.34 4.87
CA ILE A 118 -7.72 -2.84 3.52
C ILE A 118 -8.01 -3.98 2.55
N GLU A 119 -7.90 -5.21 3.04
CA GLU A 119 -8.07 -6.43 2.29
C GLU A 119 -9.48 -6.70 1.80
N GLU A 120 -10.53 -6.20 2.43
CA GLU A 120 -11.84 -6.80 2.17
C GLU A 120 -12.78 -6.02 1.25
N ARG A 121 -12.42 -4.83 0.73
CA ARG A 121 -13.44 -3.98 0.07
C ARG A 121 -13.05 -3.22 -1.19
N LEU A 122 -11.89 -3.48 -1.79
CA LEU A 122 -11.62 -3.01 -3.16
C LEU A 122 -12.23 -3.99 -4.18
N GLU A 123 -13.55 -4.20 -4.13
CA GLU A 123 -14.26 -5.20 -4.94
C GLU A 123 -14.27 -4.86 -6.44
N LYS A 124 -14.01 -3.60 -6.82
CA LYS A 124 -14.12 -3.15 -8.21
C LYS A 124 -12.77 -3.05 -8.90
N VAL A 125 -12.63 -3.79 -10.00
CA VAL A 125 -11.41 -3.92 -10.80
C VAL A 125 -10.81 -2.56 -11.16
N ALA A 126 -11.61 -1.60 -11.64
CA ALA A 126 -11.13 -0.27 -12.03
C ALA A 126 -10.57 0.56 -10.84
N LEU A 127 -11.18 0.43 -9.67
CA LEU A 127 -10.74 1.08 -8.42
C LEU A 127 -9.42 0.50 -7.93
N ARG A 128 -9.28 -0.82 -8.01
CA ARG A 128 -8.05 -1.53 -7.70
C ARG A 128 -6.94 -1.17 -8.69
N GLU A 129 -7.25 -1.08 -9.98
CA GLU A 129 -6.30 -0.70 -11.02
C GLU A 129 -5.73 0.71 -10.82
N TRP A 130 -6.59 1.69 -10.55
CA TRP A 130 -6.15 3.06 -10.31
C TRP A 130 -5.20 3.18 -9.12
N VAL A 131 -5.52 2.50 -8.00
CA VAL A 131 -4.68 2.51 -6.80
C VAL A 131 -3.26 2.03 -7.11
N TRP A 132 -3.13 0.96 -7.90
CA TRP A 132 -1.83 0.46 -8.33
C TRP A 132 -1.10 1.47 -9.22
N ASP A 133 -1.80 2.12 -10.15
CA ASP A 133 -1.24 3.16 -11.01
C ASP A 133 -0.74 4.37 -10.20
N ALA A 134 -1.52 4.83 -9.22
CA ALA A 134 -1.15 5.95 -8.35
C ALA A 134 0.04 5.60 -7.46
N LEU A 135 0.09 4.39 -6.89
CA LEU A 135 1.23 3.93 -6.10
C LEU A 135 2.54 3.93 -6.91
N ARG A 136 2.50 3.60 -8.21
CA ARG A 136 3.69 3.61 -9.10
C ARG A 136 4.32 4.99 -9.28
N LYS A 137 3.52 6.05 -9.14
CA LYS A 137 3.96 7.44 -9.28
C LYS A 137 4.58 7.99 -8.00
N LEU A 138 4.50 7.26 -6.88
CA LEU A 138 5.15 7.65 -5.64
C LEU A 138 6.66 7.35 -5.70
N PRO A 139 7.51 8.20 -5.09
CA PRO A 139 8.90 7.85 -4.82
C PRO A 139 8.99 6.54 -4.03
N GLU A 140 9.98 5.69 -4.32
CA GLU A 140 10.10 4.34 -3.77
C GLU A 140 9.92 4.26 -2.24
N PRO A 141 10.48 5.17 -1.41
CA PRO A 141 10.31 5.08 0.04
C PRO A 141 8.88 5.31 0.48
N LEU A 142 8.14 6.21 -0.20
CA LEU A 142 6.73 6.48 0.10
C LEU A 142 5.85 5.32 -0.38
N GLN A 143 6.17 4.79 -1.56
CA GLN A 143 5.50 3.66 -2.16
C GLN A 143 5.56 2.42 -1.27
N ALA A 144 6.77 2.01 -0.84
CA ALA A 144 6.95 0.84 0.01
C ALA A 144 6.21 0.99 1.35
N THR A 145 6.30 2.17 1.99
CA THR A 145 5.59 2.42 3.25
C THR A 145 4.08 2.38 3.07
N ALA A 146 3.55 2.97 1.99
CA ALA A 146 2.11 2.91 1.68
C ALA A 146 1.65 1.49 1.35
N MET A 147 2.43 0.73 0.57
CA MET A 147 2.11 -0.65 0.23
C MET A 147 2.05 -1.54 1.46
N LEU A 148 3.04 -1.47 2.35
CA LEU A 148 3.02 -2.26 3.58
C LEU A 148 1.88 -1.85 4.51
N ARG A 149 1.68 -0.55 4.76
CA ARG A 149 0.63 -0.09 5.68
C ARG A 149 -0.77 -0.38 5.17
N TYR A 150 -0.95 -0.25 3.87
CA TYR A 150 -2.27 -0.23 3.28
C TYR A 150 -2.63 -1.51 2.53
N PHE A 151 -1.70 -2.36 2.14
CA PHE A 151 -2.01 -3.56 1.34
C PHE A 151 -1.29 -4.82 1.86
N GLY A 152 -0.36 -4.64 2.80
CA GLY A 152 0.28 -5.72 3.53
C GLY A 152 -0.44 -6.06 4.83
N SER A 153 0.04 -7.10 5.48
CA SER A 153 -0.56 -7.67 6.70
C SER A 153 -0.23 -6.85 7.97
N TYR A 154 0.75 -5.95 7.91
CA TYR A 154 1.28 -5.21 9.06
C TYR A 154 0.47 -3.95 9.38
N GLN A 155 0.14 -3.77 10.66
CA GLN A 155 -0.74 -2.67 11.10
C GLN A 155 -0.06 -1.64 11.99
N SER A 156 0.98 -2.03 12.73
CA SER A 156 1.71 -1.14 13.64
C SER A 156 2.82 -0.36 12.93
N TYR A 157 3.19 0.81 13.47
CA TYR A 157 4.27 1.61 12.87
C TYR A 157 5.65 1.05 13.25
N GLU A 158 5.73 0.34 14.35
CA GLU A 158 6.88 -0.40 14.87
C GLU A 158 7.28 -1.51 13.89
N GLU A 159 6.32 -2.35 13.46
CA GLU A 159 6.57 -3.40 12.46
C GLU A 159 7.03 -2.79 11.13
N LEU A 160 6.36 -1.73 10.67
CA LEU A 160 6.73 -1.05 9.44
C LEU A 160 8.13 -0.45 9.52
N ALA A 161 8.50 0.14 10.65
CA ALA A 161 9.82 0.69 10.90
C ALA A 161 10.90 -0.40 10.85
N ALA A 162 10.63 -1.55 11.47
CA ALA A 162 11.51 -2.71 11.47
C ALA A 162 11.69 -3.30 10.06
N ILE A 163 10.59 -3.46 9.29
CA ILE A 163 10.62 -3.97 7.92
C ILE A 163 11.39 -3.02 6.99
N LEU A 164 11.14 -1.72 7.12
CA LEU A 164 11.74 -0.71 6.24
C LEU A 164 13.15 -0.28 6.66
N GLY A 165 13.62 -0.68 7.85
CA GLY A 165 14.92 -0.29 8.40
C GLY A 165 15.03 1.21 8.66
N VAL A 166 13.95 1.86 9.11
CA VAL A 166 13.90 3.32 9.37
C VAL A 166 13.24 3.65 10.70
N PRO A 167 13.49 4.84 11.29
CA PRO A 167 12.79 5.26 12.51
C PRO A 167 11.26 5.31 12.34
N ILE A 168 10.52 5.04 13.43
CA ILE A 168 9.04 5.14 13.46
C ILE A 168 8.55 6.53 13.02
N GLY A 169 9.24 7.60 13.41
CA GLY A 169 8.93 8.95 12.96
C GLY A 169 9.04 9.10 11.43
N THR A 170 9.99 8.39 10.80
CA THR A 170 10.13 8.36 9.35
C THR A 170 8.95 7.63 8.71
N VAL A 171 8.48 6.50 9.25
CA VAL A 171 7.27 5.81 8.77
C VAL A 171 6.06 6.76 8.79
N ARG A 172 5.85 7.48 9.90
CA ARG A 172 4.76 8.46 10.03
C ARG A 172 4.84 9.55 8.97
N SER A 173 6.01 10.15 8.80
CA SER A 173 6.23 11.22 7.80
C SER A 173 6.01 10.71 6.37
N ARG A 174 6.49 9.50 6.04
CA ARG A 174 6.33 8.89 4.72
C ARG A 174 4.87 8.56 4.43
N LEU A 175 4.12 8.06 5.41
CA LEU A 175 2.69 7.81 5.25
C LEU A 175 1.91 9.11 5.03
N SER A 176 2.17 10.16 5.80
CA SER A 176 1.54 11.48 5.56
C SER A 176 1.82 11.98 4.13
N GLN A 177 3.08 11.94 3.69
CA GLN A 177 3.46 12.34 2.33
C GLN A 177 2.82 11.47 1.24
N ALA A 178 2.81 10.13 1.42
CA ALA A 178 2.19 9.21 0.48
C ALA A 178 0.69 9.48 0.35
N LYS A 179 0.00 9.69 1.48
CA LYS A 179 -1.43 10.01 1.49
C LYS A 179 -1.74 11.29 0.74
N ARG A 180 -0.98 12.35 1.00
CA ARG A 180 -1.12 13.63 0.31
C ARG A 180 -0.97 13.45 -1.19
N LYS A 181 0.09 12.79 -1.65
CA LYS A 181 0.32 12.53 -3.08
C LYS A 181 -0.77 11.67 -3.71
N LEU A 182 -1.22 10.61 -3.04
CA LEU A 182 -2.30 9.76 -3.53
C LEU A 182 -3.62 10.53 -3.63
N ALA A 183 -3.92 11.37 -2.64
CA ALA A 183 -5.09 12.24 -2.66
C ALA A 183 -5.01 13.26 -3.80
N GLU A 184 -3.87 13.93 -3.98
CA GLU A 184 -3.63 14.86 -5.11
C GLU A 184 -3.86 14.15 -6.46
N MET A 185 -3.24 12.98 -6.67
CA MET A 185 -3.42 12.20 -7.89
C MET A 185 -4.87 11.74 -8.10
N LEU A 186 -5.60 11.42 -7.02
CA LEU A 186 -7.01 11.04 -7.12
C LEU A 186 -7.87 12.17 -7.67
N LEU A 187 -7.58 13.40 -7.26
CA LEU A 187 -8.26 14.60 -7.75
C LEU A 187 -7.89 14.86 -9.22
N GLU A 188 -6.63 14.63 -9.59
CA GLU A 188 -6.13 14.74 -10.97
C GLU A 188 -6.68 13.65 -11.91
N THR A 189 -7.19 12.53 -11.36
CA THR A 189 -7.75 11.41 -12.14
C THR A 189 -9.05 11.76 -12.83
N ALA A 190 -9.60 12.94 -12.58
CA ALA A 190 -10.72 13.53 -13.32
C ALA A 190 -10.51 13.59 -14.85
N GLY A 191 -9.34 13.21 -15.39
CA GLY A 191 -9.10 13.17 -16.84
C GLY A 191 -8.27 12.02 -17.45
N LEU A 192 -7.72 11.03 -16.72
CA LEU A 192 -6.81 10.04 -17.35
C LEU A 192 -6.85 8.65 -16.71
N ALA A 193 -7.19 7.64 -17.51
CA ALA A 193 -7.07 6.23 -17.19
C ALA A 193 -5.92 5.61 -18.01
N ASP A 194 -4.70 5.60 -17.47
CA ASP A 194 -3.53 5.05 -18.17
C ASP A 194 -3.55 3.51 -18.13
N THR A 195 -3.30 2.86 -19.27
CA THR A 195 -3.53 1.41 -19.49
C THR A 195 -2.21 0.61 -19.56
N GLU A 196 -1.11 1.26 -19.95
CA GLU A 196 0.19 0.63 -20.19
C GLU A 196 0.85 0.18 -18.88
N ALA A 197 0.74 1.02 -17.87
CA ALA A 197 1.35 0.78 -16.57
C ALA A 197 0.67 -0.42 -15.84
N ARG A 198 -0.59 -0.74 -16.18
CA ARG A 198 -1.36 -1.91 -15.67
C ARG A 198 -0.79 -3.24 -16.13
N SER A 199 -0.37 -3.34 -17.39
CA SER A 199 0.22 -4.56 -17.95
C SER A 199 1.49 -4.93 -17.19
N GLN A 200 2.36 -3.94 -16.95
CA GLN A 200 3.64 -4.12 -16.30
C GLN A 200 3.53 -4.64 -14.85
N SER A 201 2.54 -4.17 -14.08
CA SER A 201 2.30 -4.67 -12.70
C SER A 201 1.87 -6.15 -12.69
N ARG A 202 0.98 -6.55 -13.60
CA ARG A 202 0.48 -7.94 -13.68
C ARG A 202 1.57 -8.89 -14.17
N GLU A 203 2.32 -8.47 -15.19
CA GLU A 203 3.46 -9.22 -15.70
C GLU A 203 4.51 -9.45 -14.60
N ARG A 204 4.79 -8.42 -13.79
CA ARG A 204 5.75 -8.51 -12.69
C ARG A 204 5.29 -9.42 -11.55
N GLN A 205 4.01 -9.35 -11.20
CA GLN A 205 3.44 -10.27 -10.23
C GLN A 205 3.57 -11.72 -10.70
N ARG A 206 3.23 -11.98 -11.98
CA ARG A 206 3.40 -13.31 -12.60
C ARG A 206 4.86 -13.76 -12.58
N PHE A 207 5.80 -12.87 -12.95
CA PHE A 207 7.22 -13.16 -12.96
C PHE A 207 7.73 -13.65 -11.59
N TYR A 208 7.40 -12.96 -10.49
CA TYR A 208 7.83 -13.41 -9.17
C TYR A 208 7.13 -14.70 -8.74
N SER A 209 5.84 -14.86 -9.04
CA SER A 209 5.16 -16.14 -8.81
C SER A 209 5.86 -17.31 -9.50
N GLU A 210 6.28 -17.14 -10.76
CA GLU A 210 7.01 -18.15 -11.53
C GLU A 210 8.40 -18.42 -10.96
N ILE A 211 9.14 -17.36 -10.57
CA ILE A 211 10.48 -17.50 -9.98
C ILE A 211 10.44 -18.30 -8.67
N PHE A 212 9.53 -17.97 -7.74
CA PHE A 212 9.43 -18.71 -6.48
C PHE A 212 8.93 -20.15 -6.70
N ASN A 213 8.02 -20.35 -7.66
CA ASN A 213 7.57 -21.71 -7.98
C ASN A 213 8.69 -22.58 -8.57
N GLY A 214 9.51 -22.01 -9.48
CA GLY A 214 10.69 -22.69 -10.03
C GLY A 214 11.73 -23.04 -8.96
N LEU A 215 11.99 -22.12 -8.03
CA LEU A 215 12.88 -22.36 -6.90
C LEU A 215 12.38 -23.53 -6.03
N ASN A 216 11.09 -23.54 -5.67
CA ASN A 216 10.51 -24.55 -4.78
C ASN A 216 10.33 -25.94 -5.41
N GLN A 217 10.05 -26.02 -6.72
CA GLN A 217 9.69 -27.29 -7.38
C GLN A 217 10.85 -27.96 -8.10
N HIS A 218 11.73 -27.16 -8.72
CA HIS A 218 12.75 -27.66 -9.65
C HIS A 218 14.17 -27.28 -9.24
N GLY A 219 14.33 -26.60 -8.09
CA GLY A 219 15.63 -26.10 -7.64
C GLY A 219 16.24 -25.12 -8.65
N GLU A 220 15.42 -24.29 -9.32
CA GLU A 220 15.86 -23.26 -10.28
C GLU A 220 16.61 -22.09 -9.60
N ARG A 221 17.57 -22.42 -8.75
CA ARG A 221 18.40 -21.52 -7.95
C ARG A 221 19.07 -20.45 -8.82
N ASP A 222 19.70 -20.85 -9.92
CA ASP A 222 20.45 -19.91 -10.77
C ASP A 222 19.52 -18.92 -11.47
N ARG A 223 18.28 -19.31 -11.77
CA ARG A 223 17.25 -18.40 -12.29
C ARG A 223 16.82 -17.40 -11.21
N PHE A 224 16.61 -17.87 -9.98
CA PHE A 224 16.28 -17.02 -8.83
C PHE A 224 17.41 -16.02 -8.53
N LEU A 225 18.64 -16.49 -8.33
CA LEU A 225 19.80 -15.65 -8.03
C LEU A 225 20.21 -14.76 -9.21
N GLY A 226 19.94 -15.21 -10.44
CA GLY A 226 20.14 -14.44 -11.67
C GLY A 226 19.28 -13.18 -11.72
N HIS A 227 18.16 -13.12 -10.99
CA HIS A 227 17.32 -11.91 -10.90
C HIS A 227 17.96 -10.78 -10.08
N PHE A 228 18.79 -11.14 -9.09
CA PHE A 228 19.49 -10.18 -8.24
C PHE A 228 20.80 -9.73 -8.89
N ALA A 229 21.05 -8.42 -8.87
CA ALA A 229 22.27 -7.84 -9.39
C ALA A 229 23.49 -8.26 -8.56
N GLU A 230 24.67 -8.25 -9.17
CA GLU A 230 25.91 -8.57 -8.46
C GLU A 230 26.22 -7.57 -7.35
N ASP A 231 25.82 -6.31 -7.54
CA ASP A 231 25.91 -5.20 -6.60
C ASP A 231 24.68 -5.09 -5.66
N LEU A 232 23.98 -6.20 -5.38
CA LEU A 232 22.80 -6.20 -4.51
C LEU A 232 23.09 -5.58 -3.14
N HIS A 233 22.26 -4.64 -2.70
CA HIS A 233 22.25 -4.13 -1.34
C HIS A 233 21.19 -4.87 -0.51
N LEU A 234 21.61 -5.80 0.34
CA LEU A 234 20.71 -6.57 1.20
C LEU A 234 20.61 -5.92 2.59
N VAL A 235 19.40 -5.61 3.04
CA VAL A 235 19.12 -5.00 4.34
C VAL A 235 18.33 -5.97 5.20
N ARG A 236 18.81 -6.24 6.43
CA ARG A 236 18.10 -7.05 7.43
C ARG A 236 17.81 -6.21 8.67
N GLY A 237 16.54 -5.86 8.87
CA GLY A 237 16.13 -4.98 9.96
C GLY A 237 16.85 -3.64 9.93
N THR A 238 17.38 -3.20 11.08
CA THR A 238 18.12 -1.93 11.23
C THR A 238 19.64 -2.07 11.05
N SER A 239 20.12 -3.25 10.65
CA SER A 239 21.55 -3.53 10.48
C SER A 239 22.13 -2.82 9.26
N LYS A 240 23.47 -2.65 9.25
CA LYS A 240 24.16 -2.16 8.06
C LYS A 240 23.89 -3.08 6.85
N PRO A 241 23.67 -2.54 5.65
CA PRO A 241 23.44 -3.36 4.46
C PRO A 241 24.63 -4.27 4.16
N VAL A 242 24.35 -5.51 3.75
CA VAL A 242 25.32 -6.44 3.18
C VAL A 242 25.42 -6.16 1.68
N LEU A 243 26.64 -5.96 1.19
CA LEU A 243 26.89 -5.71 -0.23
C LEU A 243 27.15 -7.02 -0.97
N GLY A 244 26.49 -7.19 -2.10
CA GLY A 244 26.65 -8.32 -2.99
C GLY A 244 25.63 -9.43 -2.78
N ARG A 245 25.36 -10.19 -3.85
CA ARG A 245 24.39 -11.30 -3.81
C ARG A 245 24.93 -12.60 -3.21
N SER A 246 26.22 -12.71 -2.90
CA SER A 246 26.83 -13.94 -2.39
C SER A 246 26.24 -14.37 -1.04
N PHE A 247 25.90 -13.41 -0.18
CA PHE A 247 25.24 -13.71 1.09
C PHE A 247 23.84 -14.29 0.85
N LEU A 248 23.05 -13.68 -0.05
CA LEU A 248 21.74 -14.20 -0.42
C LEU A 248 21.85 -15.60 -1.05
N ALA A 249 22.87 -15.84 -1.88
CA ALA A 249 23.12 -17.15 -2.48
C ALA A 249 23.39 -18.22 -1.41
N TRP A 250 24.25 -17.91 -0.44
CA TRP A 250 24.54 -18.80 0.67
C TRP A 250 23.30 -19.12 1.51
N GLU A 251 22.43 -18.14 1.79
CA GLU A 251 21.18 -18.39 2.52
C GLU A 251 20.22 -19.27 1.74
N VAL A 252 20.04 -19.01 0.44
CA VAL A 252 19.18 -19.84 -0.41
C VAL A 252 19.71 -21.27 -0.48
N ASP A 253 21.03 -21.45 -0.55
CA ASP A 253 21.66 -22.77 -0.57
C ASP A 253 21.42 -23.51 0.74
N ALA A 254 21.69 -22.87 1.87
CA ALA A 254 21.47 -23.46 3.19
C ALA A 254 20.00 -23.86 3.41
N ASP A 255 19.06 -22.97 3.07
CA ASP A 255 17.62 -23.23 3.20
C ASP A 255 17.17 -24.38 2.28
N THR A 256 17.62 -24.39 1.02
CA THR A 256 17.24 -25.41 0.03
C THR A 256 17.83 -26.78 0.38
N GLU A 257 19.09 -26.83 0.83
CA GLU A 257 19.73 -28.07 1.30
C GLU A 257 19.04 -28.64 2.54
N ALA A 258 18.54 -27.78 3.42
CA ALA A 258 17.71 -28.16 4.56
C ALA A 258 16.27 -28.54 4.17
N GLY A 259 15.88 -28.47 2.89
CA GLY A 259 14.53 -28.80 2.43
C GLY A 259 13.48 -27.73 2.74
N VAL A 260 13.90 -26.52 3.12
CA VAL A 260 13.00 -25.38 3.37
C VAL A 260 12.46 -24.86 2.04
N ARG A 261 11.17 -24.52 2.02
CA ARG A 261 10.52 -23.87 0.87
C ARG A 261 9.93 -22.54 1.29
N LEU A 262 10.01 -21.53 0.42
CA LEU A 262 9.39 -20.23 0.64
C LEU A 262 8.12 -20.12 -0.22
N GLU A 263 6.95 -20.19 0.40
CA GLU A 263 5.67 -20.10 -0.28
C GLU A 263 5.12 -18.67 -0.23
N PRO A 264 5.09 -17.92 -1.35
CA PRO A 264 4.53 -16.59 -1.38
C PRO A 264 3.01 -16.65 -1.14
N GLN A 265 2.55 -15.97 -0.09
CA GLN A 265 1.12 -15.80 0.19
C GLN A 265 0.57 -14.58 -0.56
N ARG A 266 1.44 -13.57 -0.78
CA ARG A 266 1.07 -12.33 -1.45
C ARG A 266 2.24 -11.72 -2.19
N ILE A 267 1.99 -11.33 -3.43
CA ILE A 267 2.95 -10.58 -4.26
C ILE A 267 2.27 -9.30 -4.73
N LEU A 268 2.82 -8.17 -4.32
CA LEU A 268 2.35 -6.83 -4.67
C LEU A 268 3.43 -6.14 -5.50
N SER A 269 3.13 -5.82 -6.75
CA SER A 269 4.11 -5.20 -7.66
C SER A 269 3.62 -3.87 -8.20
N ALA A 270 4.46 -2.85 -8.05
CA ALA A 270 4.21 -1.53 -8.61
C ALA A 270 5.53 -0.87 -9.01
N SER A 271 5.68 -0.56 -10.31
CA SER A 271 6.86 0.11 -10.86
C SER A 271 8.12 -0.66 -10.44
N GLN A 272 9.12 0.01 -9.90
CA GLN A 272 10.40 -0.54 -9.47
C GLN A 272 10.37 -1.26 -8.11
N VAL A 273 9.21 -1.42 -7.49
CA VAL A 273 9.08 -2.04 -6.17
C VAL A 273 8.15 -3.25 -6.20
N THR A 274 8.62 -4.36 -5.65
CA THR A 274 7.80 -5.53 -5.36
C THR A 274 7.89 -5.88 -3.89
N VAL A 275 6.74 -6.09 -3.25
CA VAL A 275 6.61 -6.59 -1.88
C VAL A 275 6.07 -8.01 -1.94
N ILE A 276 6.74 -8.93 -1.27
CA ILE A 276 6.36 -10.33 -1.18
C ILE A 276 6.22 -10.70 0.29
N GLU A 277 5.03 -11.15 0.67
CA GLU A 277 4.79 -11.76 1.97
C GLU A 277 4.69 -13.27 1.75
N GLY A 278 5.48 -14.03 2.49
CA GLY A 278 5.57 -15.48 2.34
C GLY A 278 5.75 -16.19 3.67
N LEU A 279 5.53 -17.50 3.63
CA LEU A 279 5.76 -18.40 4.74
C LEU A 279 6.88 -19.37 4.40
N PHE A 280 7.72 -19.68 5.37
CA PHE A 280 8.66 -20.78 5.23
C PHE A 280 7.96 -22.08 5.62
N VAL A 281 8.04 -23.07 4.73
CA VAL A 281 7.66 -24.45 5.00
C VAL A 281 8.95 -25.20 5.34
N ASN A 282 9.16 -25.41 6.64
CA ASN A 282 10.30 -26.15 7.16
C ASN A 282 10.09 -27.68 7.01
N PRO A 283 11.17 -28.46 6.90
CA PRO A 283 11.09 -29.92 6.89
C PRO A 283 10.53 -30.47 8.22
N PRO A 284 9.81 -31.60 8.23
CA PRO A 284 9.30 -32.23 9.45
C PRO A 284 10.39 -32.56 10.50
N GLU A 285 11.59 -32.88 10.05
CA GLU A 285 12.76 -33.21 10.87
C GLU A 285 13.44 -32.00 11.53
N ASP A 286 13.25 -30.79 10.99
CA ASP A 286 13.70 -29.53 11.59
C ASP A 286 12.63 -28.44 11.42
N PRO A 287 11.51 -28.53 12.15
CA PRO A 287 10.36 -27.64 11.96
C PRO A 287 10.64 -26.19 12.36
N PHE A 288 11.80 -25.92 12.97
CA PHE A 288 12.22 -24.59 13.45
C PHE A 288 13.42 -24.03 12.68
N HIS A 289 13.80 -24.61 11.53
CA HIS A 289 14.92 -24.14 10.72
C HIS A 289 14.82 -22.63 10.41
N CYS A 290 13.78 -22.26 9.66
CA CYS A 290 13.45 -20.87 9.37
C CYS A 290 12.31 -20.35 10.26
N PRO A 291 12.27 -19.02 10.53
CA PRO A 291 11.12 -18.39 11.17
C PRO A 291 9.83 -18.58 10.36
N PRO A 292 8.65 -18.41 10.95
CA PRO A 292 7.39 -18.81 10.31
C PRO A 292 7.03 -17.96 9.08
N GLY A 293 7.53 -16.73 8.98
CA GLY A 293 7.18 -15.82 7.90
C GLY A 293 8.31 -14.90 7.49
N VAL A 294 8.18 -14.36 6.28
CA VAL A 294 9.13 -13.43 5.68
C VAL A 294 8.43 -12.38 4.84
N VAL A 295 9.02 -11.19 4.85
CA VAL A 295 8.69 -10.10 3.93
C VAL A 295 9.93 -9.74 3.13
N LEU A 296 9.79 -9.74 1.82
CA LEU A 296 10.81 -9.28 0.89
C LEU A 296 10.32 -7.99 0.24
N VAL A 297 11.06 -6.89 0.41
CA VAL A 297 10.84 -5.66 -0.36
C VAL A 297 11.98 -5.51 -1.35
N ILE A 298 11.66 -5.68 -2.62
CA ILE A 298 12.61 -5.74 -3.72
C ILE A 298 12.52 -4.43 -4.50
N PHE A 299 13.63 -3.71 -4.56
CA PHE A 299 13.79 -2.52 -5.40
C PHE A 299 14.62 -2.90 -6.62
N GLN A 300 14.08 -2.64 -7.80
CA GLN A 300 14.62 -3.11 -9.05
C GLN A 300 14.79 -1.99 -10.06
N ARG A 301 15.91 -2.04 -10.78
CA ARG A 301 16.27 -1.09 -11.83
C ARG A 301 16.84 -1.85 -13.02
N ASP A 302 16.46 -1.46 -14.23
CA ASP A 302 16.93 -2.07 -15.48
C ASP A 302 16.73 -3.60 -15.52
N GLY A 303 15.59 -4.07 -14.98
CA GLY A 303 15.21 -5.48 -14.96
C GLY A 303 15.92 -6.34 -13.90
N LYS A 304 16.77 -5.75 -13.04
CA LYS A 304 17.46 -6.47 -11.96
C LYS A 304 17.09 -5.94 -10.57
N ALA A 305 16.97 -6.84 -9.60
CA ALA A 305 16.84 -6.48 -8.20
C ALA A 305 18.19 -5.98 -7.65
N ARG A 306 18.26 -4.71 -7.26
CA ARG A 306 19.50 -4.07 -6.74
C ARG A 306 19.46 -3.78 -5.26
N ARG A 307 18.27 -3.75 -4.65
CA ARG A 307 18.13 -3.67 -3.20
C ARG A 307 17.06 -4.64 -2.74
N LEU A 308 17.35 -5.36 -1.67
CA LEU A 308 16.44 -6.30 -1.04
C LEU A 308 16.38 -5.95 0.44
N HIS A 309 15.18 -5.66 0.95
CA HIS A 309 14.94 -5.67 2.39
C HIS A 309 14.33 -7.01 2.73
N LEU A 310 15.00 -7.75 3.60
CA LEU A 310 14.57 -9.05 4.09
C LEU A 310 14.22 -8.89 5.57
N HIS A 311 12.95 -9.14 5.87
CA HIS A 311 12.44 -9.13 7.23
C HIS A 311 11.87 -10.50 7.57
N LEU A 312 12.37 -11.10 8.65
CA LEU A 312 11.89 -12.37 9.16
C LEU A 312 10.97 -12.11 10.34
N SER A 313 9.83 -12.82 10.37
CA SER A 313 8.96 -12.83 11.54
C SER A 313 9.71 -13.33 12.78
N PRO A 314 9.31 -12.92 13.99
CA PRO A 314 9.87 -13.48 15.22
C PRO A 314 9.76 -15.00 15.25
N ARG A 315 10.80 -15.69 15.74
CA ARG A 315 10.75 -17.13 15.96
C ARG A 315 9.77 -17.44 17.11
N PRO A 316 8.91 -18.46 16.99
CA PRO A 316 8.11 -18.92 18.11
C PRO A 316 9.04 -19.38 19.26
N PRO A 317 8.61 -19.24 20.52
CA PRO A 317 9.39 -19.72 21.66
C PRO A 317 9.62 -21.22 21.54
N ARG A 318 10.87 -21.66 21.70
CA ARG A 318 11.18 -23.09 21.82
C ARG A 318 10.67 -23.54 23.18
N ILE A 319 9.74 -24.50 23.19
CA ILE A 319 9.45 -25.26 24.41
C ILE A 319 10.69 -26.14 24.58
N GLU A 320 11.53 -25.82 25.56
CA GLU A 320 12.57 -26.76 25.99
C GLU A 320 11.82 -27.94 26.62
N ASP A 321 12.01 -29.14 26.07
CA ASP A 321 11.56 -30.37 26.71
C ASP A 321 12.36 -30.53 28.00
N ASP A 322 11.69 -30.37 29.15
CA ASP A 322 12.14 -30.80 30.48
C ASP A 322 12.16 -32.34 30.57
#